data_AF-A0A0M2XML4-F1
#
_entry.id   AF-A0A0M2XML4-F1
#
_cell.length_a   1.000
_cell.length_b   1.000
_cell.length_c   1.000
_cell.angle_alpha   90.00
_cell.angle_beta   90.00
_cell.angle_gamma   90.00
#
_symmetry.space_group_name_H-M   'P 1'
#
loop_
_entity.id
_entity.type
_entity.pdbx_description
1 polymer ?
#
loop_
_entity_poly.entity_id
_entity_poly.type
_entity_poly.pdbx_seq_one_letter_code
_entity_poly.pdbx_strand_id
1 'polypeptide(L)'
;METYNNIVLERLPKHLKRYVVAQRYERYTALDQALWRYVMRQNYSFLKDVAYYPYIPGLKKAGLSIATIPNLQDMNDSLKLIGWGAVTVDGFIPPAAFMEFQAHRVLVIAADIRQLEHIEYTPAPDIIHESSGHAPIIGEPDYATYLQYFGEVGTKALSSGKDFELYEAIRHLSILKEHATTTAVELAEAEKNLQMIQDNMGEPSEMALLSRLHWWTVEYGLIGDLHNPKIYGAGLLSSIGESASCMQEDVPKLAYGLNAIEYPYDITKPQPQLFVTPDFEHLKLVLDKFADTMAFRVGGKQSLDKAIDCKAVCTAEYSSGLQVSGVFKLANADGNLSYIQTQGPTALAVAGKQLEGHGINYHSEGFGSPVGHLRGADRNLADFDETTLAQYGIAEGQQCSLNFASGIIVSGIVQQIVRQLGKIVLISFTGCEVYRGNGEEVYFKPEWGTYDMAVGAEIVSVFAGAADKDAYDLVEEHLDQALSSVPTETEDVKLVKCHAAIRNLRDNGFNQKIWLEIFSQLGLENADHWLGLVELFEIAWANDEEQLSTQAEQRLLEFITLYPNLKKLICDGLRVAKEEALNNH
;
A
#
# COMPACT_ATOMS: atom_id res chain seq x y z
N MET A 1 -17.01 -10.15 -4.81
CA MET A 1 -16.00 -10.26 -3.73
C MET A 1 -16.55 -11.16 -2.65
N GLU A 2 -15.84 -12.23 -2.31
CA GLU A 2 -16.14 -13.03 -1.11
C GLU A 2 -15.70 -12.26 0.13
N THR A 3 -16.53 -12.24 1.18
CA THR A 3 -16.22 -11.54 2.44
C THR A 3 -15.74 -12.48 3.54
N TYR A 4 -15.66 -13.79 3.27
CA TYR A 4 -15.16 -14.83 4.19
C TYR A 4 -15.81 -14.82 5.58
N ASN A 5 -17.06 -14.33 5.70
CA ASN A 5 -17.74 -14.06 6.98
C ASN A 5 -16.92 -13.16 7.93
N ASN A 6 -16.14 -12.23 7.37
CA ASN A 6 -15.34 -11.26 8.09
C ASN A 6 -15.99 -9.88 8.03
N ILE A 7 -16.42 -9.36 9.18
CA ILE A 7 -17.09 -8.06 9.33
C ILE A 7 -16.24 -6.88 8.81
N VAL A 8 -14.91 -7.01 8.85
CA VAL A 8 -13.99 -5.99 8.32
C VAL A 8 -14.17 -5.89 6.80
N LEU A 9 -14.22 -7.03 6.11
CA LEU A 9 -14.37 -7.10 4.66
C LEU A 9 -15.78 -6.72 4.20
N GLU A 10 -16.80 -7.00 5.01
CA GLU A 10 -18.18 -6.54 4.75
C GLU A 10 -18.28 -5.01 4.71
N ARG A 11 -17.50 -4.33 5.56
CA ARG A 11 -17.44 -2.86 5.67
C ARG A 11 -16.47 -2.20 4.71
N LEU A 12 -15.73 -2.98 3.90
CA LEU A 12 -14.79 -2.44 2.94
C LEU A 12 -15.50 -1.49 1.95
N PRO A 13 -14.99 -0.27 1.73
CA PRO A 13 -15.56 0.68 0.78
C PRO A 13 -15.67 0.11 -0.64
N LYS A 14 -16.70 0.56 -1.39
CA LYS A 14 -16.99 0.00 -2.72
C LYS A 14 -15.84 0.22 -3.70
N HIS A 15 -15.24 1.41 -3.67
CA HIS A 15 -14.15 1.79 -4.57
C HIS A 15 -12.85 1.00 -4.32
N LEU A 16 -12.69 0.32 -3.18
CA LEU A 16 -11.56 -0.60 -2.96
C LEU A 16 -11.83 -2.01 -3.49
N LYS A 17 -13.10 -2.44 -3.56
CA LYS A 17 -13.48 -3.79 -3.99
C LYS A 17 -13.06 -4.11 -5.43
N ARG A 18 -12.85 -3.08 -6.27
CA ARG A 18 -12.35 -3.27 -7.64
C ARG A 18 -10.98 -3.95 -7.65
N TYR A 19 -10.10 -3.61 -6.71
CA TYR A 19 -8.75 -4.18 -6.67
C TYR A 19 -8.72 -5.63 -6.15
N VAL A 20 -9.82 -6.11 -5.56
CA VAL A 20 -9.87 -7.42 -4.91
C VAL A 20 -10.22 -8.50 -5.93
N VAL A 21 -9.36 -9.50 -6.03
CA VAL A 21 -9.59 -10.73 -6.81
C VAL A 21 -9.82 -11.92 -5.90
N ALA A 22 -10.44 -12.99 -6.41
CA ALA A 22 -10.60 -14.22 -5.65
C ALA A 22 -9.29 -15.03 -5.61
N GLN A 23 -8.94 -15.61 -4.46
CA GLN A 23 -7.84 -16.55 -4.36
C GLN A 23 -8.19 -17.82 -5.14
N ARG A 24 -7.58 -18.03 -6.31
CA ARG A 24 -7.70 -19.27 -7.09
C ARG A 24 -6.79 -20.36 -6.52
N TYR A 25 -7.12 -20.83 -5.31
CA TYR A 25 -6.27 -21.74 -4.53
C TYR A 25 -5.92 -23.04 -5.27
N GLU A 26 -6.79 -23.49 -6.16
CA GLU A 26 -6.59 -24.66 -7.03
C GLU A 26 -5.43 -24.51 -8.03
N ARG A 27 -4.92 -23.29 -8.25
CA ARG A 27 -3.76 -23.04 -9.11
C ARG A 27 -2.44 -23.41 -8.45
N TYR A 28 -2.36 -23.43 -7.12
CA TYR A 28 -1.13 -23.82 -6.43
C TYR A 28 -0.85 -25.31 -6.66
N THR A 29 0.25 -25.57 -7.35
CA THR A 29 0.74 -26.91 -7.63
C THR A 29 1.37 -27.56 -6.40
N ALA A 30 1.67 -28.85 -6.51
CA ALA A 30 2.42 -29.53 -5.45
C ALA A 30 3.85 -28.97 -5.30
N LEU A 31 4.44 -28.45 -6.37
CA LEU A 31 5.75 -27.79 -6.32
C LEU A 31 5.67 -26.47 -5.54
N ASP A 32 4.63 -25.65 -5.78
CA ASP A 32 4.39 -24.41 -5.02
C ASP A 32 4.25 -24.68 -3.52
N GLN A 33 3.53 -25.76 -3.18
CA GLN A 33 3.34 -26.20 -1.80
C GLN A 33 4.64 -26.73 -1.17
N ALA A 34 5.55 -27.32 -1.97
CA ALA A 34 6.88 -27.72 -1.51
C ALA A 34 7.78 -26.49 -1.31
N LEU A 35 7.72 -25.51 -2.21
CA LEU A 35 8.45 -24.25 -2.12
C LEU A 35 8.07 -23.49 -0.85
N TRP A 36 6.76 -23.27 -0.61
CA TRP A 36 6.25 -22.67 0.61
C TRP A 36 6.81 -23.38 1.86
N ARG A 37 6.68 -24.71 1.90
CA ARG A 37 7.11 -25.51 3.04
C ARG A 37 8.60 -25.37 3.30
N TYR A 38 9.41 -25.41 2.25
CA TYR A 38 10.85 -25.23 2.37
C TYR A 38 11.17 -23.85 2.95
N VAL A 39 10.64 -22.78 2.38
CA VAL A 39 10.89 -21.41 2.85
C VAL A 39 10.43 -21.22 4.29
N MET A 40 9.22 -21.67 4.63
CA MET A 40 8.69 -21.54 5.98
C MET A 40 9.48 -22.36 7.01
N ARG A 41 9.98 -23.55 6.66
CA ARG A 41 10.84 -24.35 7.57
C ARG A 41 12.18 -23.64 7.82
N GLN A 42 12.79 -23.08 6.78
CA GLN A 42 14.03 -22.31 6.91
C GLN A 42 13.82 -21.07 7.79
N ASN A 43 12.81 -20.27 7.47
CA ASN A 43 12.48 -19.05 8.21
C ASN A 43 12.14 -19.37 9.67
N TYR A 44 11.29 -20.38 9.93
CA TYR A 44 10.92 -20.77 11.30
C TYR A 44 12.13 -21.21 12.13
N SER A 45 13.03 -22.04 11.56
CA SER A 45 14.22 -22.55 12.24
C SER A 45 15.13 -21.42 12.74
N PHE A 46 15.27 -20.35 11.95
CA PHE A 46 16.10 -19.20 12.31
C PHE A 46 15.36 -18.15 13.15
N LEU A 47 14.15 -17.76 12.73
CA LEU A 47 13.41 -16.64 13.29
C LEU A 47 12.88 -16.92 14.70
N LYS A 48 12.73 -18.19 15.10
CA LYS A 48 12.30 -18.54 16.47
C LYS A 48 13.20 -17.95 17.56
N ASP A 49 14.48 -17.69 17.25
CA ASP A 49 15.46 -17.16 18.19
C ASP A 49 15.77 -15.66 17.95
N VAL A 50 15.50 -15.14 16.75
CA VAL A 50 15.95 -13.81 16.28
C VAL A 50 14.82 -12.82 16.05
N ALA A 51 13.62 -13.30 15.68
CA ALA A 51 12.47 -12.43 15.50
C ALA A 51 11.94 -11.90 16.84
N TYR A 52 11.20 -10.79 16.77
CA TYR A 52 10.46 -10.27 17.89
C TYR A 52 9.42 -11.29 18.36
N TYR A 53 9.26 -11.44 19.68
CA TYR A 53 8.55 -12.55 20.32
C TYR A 53 7.13 -12.85 19.79
N PRO A 54 6.32 -11.87 19.31
CA PRO A 54 4.98 -12.14 18.79
C PRO A 54 4.98 -12.89 17.47
N TYR A 55 6.10 -12.93 16.72
CA TYR A 55 6.14 -13.48 15.37
C TYR A 55 5.69 -14.96 15.31
N ILE A 56 6.35 -15.83 16.08
CA ILE A 56 6.10 -17.27 16.03
C ILE A 56 4.66 -17.63 16.46
N PRO A 57 4.15 -17.15 17.63
CA PRO A 57 2.73 -17.33 17.96
C PRO A 57 1.79 -16.64 16.96
N GLY A 58 2.25 -15.55 16.35
CA GLY A 58 1.56 -14.74 15.36
C GLY A 58 1.23 -15.52 14.08
N LEU A 59 2.11 -16.41 13.63
CA LEU A 59 1.86 -17.28 12.47
C LEU A 59 0.52 -18.01 12.62
N LYS A 60 0.32 -18.68 13.76
CA LYS A 60 -0.92 -19.39 14.06
C LYS A 60 -2.12 -18.44 14.22
N LYS A 61 -1.93 -17.28 14.87
CA LYS A 61 -2.99 -16.25 15.01
C LYS A 61 -3.42 -15.65 13.67
N ALA A 62 -2.56 -15.69 12.66
CA ALA A 62 -2.83 -15.25 11.30
C ALA A 62 -3.40 -16.37 10.40
N GLY A 63 -3.61 -17.58 10.94
CA GLY A 63 -4.12 -18.72 10.17
C GLY A 63 -3.06 -19.36 9.26
N LEU A 64 -1.78 -19.20 9.59
CA LEU A 64 -0.66 -19.72 8.78
C LEU A 64 -0.16 -21.04 9.34
N SER A 65 0.31 -21.90 8.43
CA SER A 65 1.01 -23.14 8.74
C SER A 65 2.37 -23.16 8.04
N ILE A 66 3.29 -23.94 8.59
CA ILE A 66 4.58 -24.19 7.93
C ILE A 66 4.39 -25.11 6.72
N ALA A 67 3.37 -25.97 6.74
CA ALA A 67 3.22 -27.06 5.79
C ALA A 67 2.49 -26.68 4.49
N THR A 68 1.60 -25.70 4.50
CA THR A 68 0.79 -25.39 3.31
C THR A 68 0.63 -23.90 3.13
N ILE A 69 0.61 -23.48 1.87
CA ILE A 69 0.22 -22.14 1.45
C ILE A 69 -1.13 -21.82 2.10
N PRO A 70 -1.31 -20.63 2.71
CA PRO A 70 -2.53 -20.33 3.42
C PRO A 70 -3.73 -20.23 2.48
N ASN A 71 -4.85 -20.80 2.93
CA ASN A 71 -6.15 -20.49 2.36
C ASN A 71 -6.67 -19.18 2.95
N LEU A 72 -7.17 -18.27 2.11
CA LEU A 72 -7.64 -16.96 2.53
C LEU A 72 -8.84 -17.02 3.47
N GLN A 73 -9.67 -18.07 3.39
CA GLN A 73 -10.75 -18.32 4.37
C GLN A 73 -10.16 -18.60 5.75
N ASP A 74 -9.17 -19.48 5.86
CA ASP A 74 -8.52 -19.82 7.14
C ASP A 74 -7.80 -18.61 7.76
N MET A 75 -7.13 -17.80 6.91
CA MET A 75 -6.54 -16.54 7.34
C MET A 75 -7.61 -15.59 7.88
N ASN A 76 -8.71 -15.38 7.15
CA ASN A 76 -9.77 -14.47 7.59
C ASN A 76 -10.52 -14.99 8.82
N ASP A 77 -10.67 -16.30 8.99
CA ASP A 77 -11.23 -16.89 10.20
C ASP A 77 -10.38 -16.61 11.44
N SER A 78 -9.08 -16.44 11.26
CA SER A 78 -8.14 -16.11 12.32
C SER A 78 -8.02 -14.59 12.52
N LEU A 79 -7.83 -13.82 11.44
CA LEU A 79 -7.66 -12.36 11.48
C LEU A 79 -8.91 -11.64 12.00
N LYS A 80 -10.13 -12.15 11.74
CA LYS A 80 -11.36 -11.54 12.27
C LYS A 80 -11.38 -11.50 13.80
N LEU A 81 -10.69 -12.44 14.47
CA LEU A 81 -10.61 -12.49 15.94
C LEU A 81 -9.79 -11.34 16.53
N ILE A 82 -8.89 -10.74 15.73
CA ILE A 82 -8.09 -9.58 16.10
C ILE A 82 -8.55 -8.29 15.40
N GLY A 83 -9.70 -8.34 14.72
CA GLY A 83 -10.31 -7.18 14.07
C GLY A 83 -9.63 -6.77 12.75
N TRP A 84 -9.00 -7.71 12.06
CA TRP A 84 -8.39 -7.54 10.74
C TRP A 84 -9.02 -8.47 9.71
N GLY A 85 -8.76 -8.20 8.43
CA GLY A 85 -9.06 -9.11 7.34
C GLY A 85 -7.93 -9.16 6.32
N ALA A 86 -8.00 -10.10 5.38
CA ALA A 86 -7.08 -10.20 4.26
C ALA A 86 -7.86 -10.34 2.96
N VAL A 87 -7.38 -9.69 1.91
CA VAL A 87 -7.89 -9.80 0.54
C VAL A 87 -6.76 -10.14 -0.40
N THR A 88 -7.07 -10.86 -1.47
CA THR A 88 -6.12 -11.04 -2.58
C THR A 88 -6.27 -9.96 -3.62
N VAL A 89 -5.16 -9.50 -4.18
CA VAL A 89 -5.10 -8.56 -5.31
C VAL A 89 -4.31 -9.17 -6.46
N ASP A 90 -4.58 -8.69 -7.67
CA ASP A 90 -3.85 -9.08 -8.89
C ASP A 90 -2.81 -8.00 -9.20
N GLY A 91 -1.53 -8.37 -9.17
CA GLY A 91 -0.40 -7.48 -9.44
C GLY A 91 -0.32 -6.23 -8.55
N PHE A 92 0.16 -5.13 -9.14
CA PHE A 92 0.39 -3.85 -8.46
C PHE A 92 -0.91 -3.03 -8.34
N ILE A 93 -1.26 -2.67 -7.11
CA ILE A 93 -2.32 -1.69 -6.84
C ILE A 93 -1.74 -0.29 -6.61
N PRO A 94 -2.49 0.80 -6.90
CA PRO A 94 -2.02 2.15 -6.63
C PRO A 94 -1.64 2.33 -5.14
N PRO A 95 -0.52 3.02 -4.81
CA PRO A 95 -0.06 3.20 -3.43
C PRO A 95 -1.14 3.78 -2.49
N ALA A 96 -1.95 4.71 -2.99
CA ALA A 96 -3.05 5.30 -2.21
C ALA A 96 -4.12 4.25 -1.83
N ALA A 97 -4.43 3.31 -2.72
CA ALA A 97 -5.37 2.22 -2.44
C ALA A 97 -4.78 1.24 -1.43
N PHE A 98 -3.48 0.90 -1.55
CA PHE A 98 -2.77 0.06 -0.58
C PHE A 98 -2.82 0.63 0.84
N MET A 99 -2.53 1.94 0.99
CA MET A 99 -2.61 2.62 2.29
C MET A 99 -4.04 2.61 2.86
N GLU A 100 -5.06 2.75 1.99
CA GLU A 100 -6.45 2.75 2.42
C GLU A 100 -6.94 1.37 2.88
N PHE A 101 -6.46 0.27 2.28
CA PHE A 101 -6.70 -1.06 2.82
C PHE A 101 -6.18 -1.19 4.26
N GLN A 102 -4.97 -0.70 4.54
CA GLN A 102 -4.41 -0.71 5.89
C GLN A 102 -5.22 0.17 6.87
N ALA A 103 -5.68 1.35 6.43
CA ALA A 103 -6.56 2.21 7.23
C ALA A 103 -7.86 1.50 7.64
N HIS A 104 -8.34 0.59 6.79
CA HIS A 104 -9.50 -0.27 7.03
C HIS A 104 -9.17 -1.61 7.70
N ARG A 105 -7.94 -1.82 8.18
CA ARG A 105 -7.47 -3.07 8.81
C ARG A 105 -7.57 -4.28 7.88
N VAL A 106 -7.28 -4.07 6.60
CA VAL A 106 -7.26 -5.10 5.59
C VAL A 106 -5.84 -5.26 5.06
N LEU A 107 -5.31 -6.47 5.17
CA LEU A 107 -4.08 -6.89 4.51
C LEU A 107 -4.32 -7.17 3.04
N VAL A 108 -3.41 -6.70 2.21
CA VAL A 108 -3.39 -6.96 0.78
C VAL A 108 -2.39 -8.08 0.53
N ILE A 109 -2.85 -9.20 -0.01
CA ILE A 109 -2.03 -10.37 -0.26
C ILE A 109 -1.89 -10.58 -1.78
N ALA A 110 -0.67 -10.63 -2.28
CA ALA A 110 -0.41 -11.07 -3.64
C ALA A 110 -0.82 -12.55 -3.81
N ALA A 111 -1.59 -12.85 -4.86
CA ALA A 111 -2.09 -14.21 -5.08
C ALA A 111 -0.99 -15.17 -5.57
N ASP A 112 0.05 -14.67 -6.22
CA ASP A 112 1.09 -15.52 -6.79
C ASP A 112 2.17 -15.88 -5.77
N ILE A 113 2.88 -16.98 -6.04
CA ILE A 113 4.06 -17.43 -5.29
C ILE A 113 5.28 -17.31 -6.19
N ARG A 114 6.44 -16.95 -5.61
CA ARG A 114 7.70 -16.89 -6.34
C ARG A 114 8.08 -18.24 -6.96
N GLN A 115 8.85 -18.19 -8.03
CA GLN A 115 9.38 -19.38 -8.72
C GLN A 115 10.58 -19.98 -7.98
N LEU A 116 10.89 -21.25 -8.25
CA LEU A 116 11.93 -22.02 -7.56
C LEU A 116 13.33 -21.40 -7.73
N GLU A 117 13.63 -20.82 -8.88
CA GLU A 117 14.92 -20.19 -9.18
C GLU A 117 15.15 -18.93 -8.34
N HIS A 118 14.06 -18.31 -7.86
CA HIS A 118 14.06 -17.11 -7.03
C HIS A 118 13.65 -17.39 -5.58
N ILE A 119 13.82 -18.65 -5.11
CA ILE A 119 13.32 -19.08 -3.79
C ILE A 119 13.87 -18.24 -2.62
N GLU A 120 15.12 -17.78 -2.70
CA GLU A 120 15.75 -16.99 -1.63
C GLU A 120 15.16 -15.58 -1.51
N TYR A 121 14.81 -14.95 -2.64
CA TYR A 121 14.30 -13.58 -2.70
C TYR A 121 13.68 -13.25 -4.06
N THR A 122 12.57 -12.53 -4.05
CA THR A 122 11.98 -11.87 -5.23
C THR A 122 11.73 -10.39 -4.92
N PRO A 123 12.07 -9.46 -5.83
CA PRO A 123 11.69 -8.05 -5.67
C PRO A 123 10.18 -7.80 -5.79
N ALA A 124 9.45 -8.69 -6.47
CA ALA A 124 8.00 -8.59 -6.58
C ALA A 124 7.33 -9.23 -5.35
N PRO A 125 6.33 -8.56 -4.73
CA PRO A 125 5.59 -9.15 -3.61
C PRO A 125 4.90 -10.44 -4.01
N ASP A 126 4.97 -11.45 -3.15
CA ASP A 126 4.34 -12.76 -3.34
C ASP A 126 3.60 -13.20 -2.07
N ILE A 127 2.84 -14.28 -2.14
CA ILE A 127 2.06 -14.77 -1.01
C ILE A 127 2.94 -15.08 0.21
N ILE A 128 4.18 -15.54 0.02
CA ILE A 128 5.12 -15.78 1.13
C ILE A 128 5.43 -14.47 1.85
N HIS A 129 5.85 -13.44 1.12
CA HIS A 129 6.16 -12.14 1.70
C HIS A 129 4.96 -11.55 2.44
N GLU A 130 3.81 -11.46 1.76
CA GLU A 130 2.64 -10.79 2.29
C GLU A 130 2.03 -11.51 3.50
N SER A 131 1.90 -12.84 3.40
CA SER A 131 1.26 -13.60 4.47
C SER A 131 2.23 -13.93 5.59
N SER A 132 3.44 -14.41 5.34
CA SER A 132 4.38 -14.82 6.40
C SER A 132 5.21 -13.68 6.99
N GLY A 133 5.37 -12.57 6.24
CA GLY A 133 6.09 -11.38 6.70
C GLY A 133 5.21 -10.46 7.53
N HIS A 134 4.11 -9.96 6.94
CA HIS A 134 3.28 -8.91 7.55
C HIS A 134 2.25 -9.45 8.54
N ALA A 135 1.51 -10.51 8.19
CA ALA A 135 0.36 -10.95 8.97
C ALA A 135 0.67 -11.39 10.42
N PRO A 136 1.80 -12.05 10.74
CA PRO A 136 2.05 -12.56 12.09
C PRO A 136 2.15 -11.46 13.15
N ILE A 137 2.81 -10.35 12.83
CA ILE A 137 3.08 -9.27 13.79
C ILE A 137 1.80 -8.46 14.11
N ILE A 138 0.80 -8.46 13.22
CA ILE A 138 -0.51 -7.82 13.46
C ILE A 138 -1.25 -8.41 14.67
N GLY A 139 -0.88 -9.61 15.11
CA GLY A 139 -1.35 -10.17 16.37
C GLY A 139 -0.93 -9.36 17.62
N GLU A 140 0.00 -8.40 17.49
CA GLU A 140 0.41 -7.45 18.53
C GLU A 140 -0.41 -6.14 18.43
N PRO A 141 -1.23 -5.80 19.44
CA PRO A 141 -2.18 -4.68 19.36
C PRO A 141 -1.55 -3.31 19.04
N ASP A 142 -0.36 -3.03 19.57
CA ASP A 142 0.31 -1.74 19.36
C ASP A 142 0.81 -1.61 17.91
N TYR A 143 1.35 -2.69 17.36
CA TYR A 143 1.75 -2.73 15.95
C TYR A 143 0.53 -2.64 15.03
N ALA A 144 -0.54 -3.38 15.32
CA ALA A 144 -1.79 -3.30 14.55
C ALA A 144 -2.37 -1.88 14.54
N THR A 145 -2.35 -1.19 15.69
CA THR A 145 -2.81 0.20 15.79
C THR A 145 -1.90 1.14 15.02
N TYR A 146 -0.58 0.93 15.09
CA TYR A 146 0.39 1.67 14.29
C TYR A 146 0.16 1.49 12.79
N LEU A 147 0.00 0.26 12.31
CA LEU A 147 -0.20 -0.05 10.89
C LEU A 147 -1.50 0.56 10.36
N GLN A 148 -2.59 0.48 11.12
CA GLN A 148 -3.84 1.15 10.76
C GLN A 148 -3.64 2.67 10.64
N TYR A 149 -3.00 3.27 11.64
CA TYR A 149 -2.74 4.71 11.67
C TYR A 149 -1.80 5.14 10.54
N PHE A 150 -0.82 4.31 10.18
CA PHE A 150 0.04 4.50 9.02
C PHE A 150 -0.79 4.57 7.73
N GLY A 151 -1.71 3.62 7.55
CA GLY A 151 -2.67 3.64 6.46
C GLY A 151 -3.50 4.93 6.44
N GLU A 152 -4.07 5.34 7.57
CA GLU A 152 -4.88 6.57 7.70
C GLU A 152 -4.10 7.82 7.25
N VAL A 153 -2.85 7.97 7.71
CA VAL A 153 -1.96 9.06 7.29
C VAL A 153 -1.61 8.92 5.79
N GLY A 154 -1.31 7.71 5.32
CA GLY A 154 -0.97 7.43 3.93
C GLY A 154 -2.09 7.74 2.95
N THR A 155 -3.35 7.53 3.33
CA THR A 155 -4.50 7.93 2.48
C THR A 155 -4.60 9.44 2.25
N LYS A 156 -3.96 10.24 3.11
CA LYS A 156 -4.01 11.71 3.05
C LYS A 156 -2.76 12.32 2.42
N ALA A 157 -1.67 11.57 2.30
CA ALA A 157 -0.39 12.07 1.80
C ALA A 157 -0.49 12.48 0.33
N LEU A 158 0.00 13.69 0.01
CA LEU A 158 0.04 14.16 -1.36
C LEU A 158 1.24 13.56 -2.11
N SER A 159 0.94 12.97 -3.27
CA SER A 159 1.95 12.63 -4.28
C SER A 159 2.25 13.84 -5.17
N SER A 160 3.42 13.87 -5.78
CA SER A 160 3.77 14.78 -6.87
C SER A 160 3.35 14.19 -8.22
N GLY A 161 3.30 15.02 -9.26
CA GLY A 161 3.14 14.52 -10.63
C GLY A 161 4.27 13.58 -11.05
N LYS A 162 5.47 13.73 -10.49
CA LYS A 162 6.63 12.85 -10.74
C LYS A 162 6.47 11.46 -10.14
N ASP A 163 5.83 11.36 -8.98
CA ASP A 163 5.53 10.04 -8.39
C ASP A 163 4.57 9.24 -9.27
N PHE A 164 3.61 9.92 -9.93
CA PHE A 164 2.71 9.27 -10.86
C PHE A 164 3.43 8.81 -12.14
N GLU A 165 4.33 9.64 -12.69
CA GLU A 165 5.19 9.24 -13.83
C GLU A 165 6.04 8.00 -13.48
N LEU A 166 6.61 7.96 -12.27
CA LEU A 166 7.39 6.82 -11.80
C LEU A 166 6.53 5.55 -11.65
N TYR A 167 5.36 5.67 -11.02
CA TYR A 167 4.42 4.55 -10.85
C TYR A 167 4.01 3.95 -12.20
N GLU A 168 3.60 4.77 -13.16
CA GLU A 168 3.21 4.29 -14.49
C GLU A 168 4.37 3.64 -15.25
N ALA A 169 5.59 4.16 -15.10
CA ALA A 169 6.78 3.55 -15.70
C ALA A 169 7.11 2.17 -15.11
N ILE A 170 7.00 2.01 -13.79
CA ILE A 170 7.17 0.72 -13.11
C ILE A 170 6.08 -0.26 -13.57
N ARG A 171 4.82 0.18 -13.56
CA ARG A 171 3.67 -0.64 -13.98
C ARG A 171 3.84 -1.12 -15.43
N HIS A 172 4.21 -0.21 -16.33
CA HIS A 172 4.47 -0.54 -17.74
C HIS A 172 5.61 -1.56 -17.89
N LEU A 173 6.72 -1.37 -17.16
CA LEU A 173 7.85 -2.31 -17.18
C LEU A 173 7.44 -3.71 -16.65
N SER A 174 6.63 -3.79 -15.59
CA SER A 174 6.13 -5.06 -15.05
C SER A 174 5.30 -5.82 -16.09
N ILE A 175 4.35 -5.13 -16.74
CA ILE A 175 3.52 -5.72 -17.80
C ILE A 175 4.37 -6.27 -18.94
N LEU A 176 5.39 -5.51 -19.38
CA LEU A 176 6.29 -5.95 -20.42
C LEU A 176 7.11 -7.19 -20.01
N LYS A 177 7.56 -7.27 -18.76
CA LYS A 177 8.31 -8.43 -18.26
C LYS A 177 7.48 -9.72 -18.22
N GLU A 178 6.17 -9.60 -18.03
CA GLU A 178 5.26 -10.74 -17.94
C GLU A 178 4.66 -11.16 -19.29
N HIS A 179 4.69 -10.30 -20.30
CA HIS A 179 4.09 -10.59 -21.60
C HIS A 179 5.01 -11.46 -22.48
N ALA A 180 4.51 -12.65 -22.87
CA ALA A 180 5.29 -13.68 -23.56
C ALA A 180 5.86 -13.27 -24.94
N THR A 181 5.37 -12.17 -25.52
CA THR A 181 5.81 -11.66 -26.83
C THR A 181 6.66 -10.38 -26.74
N THR A 182 7.02 -9.92 -25.54
CA THR A 182 7.83 -8.70 -25.38
C THR A 182 9.21 -8.87 -25.98
N THR A 183 9.63 -7.92 -26.80
CA THR A 183 10.95 -7.91 -27.41
C THR A 183 12.00 -7.34 -26.46
N ALA A 184 13.26 -7.77 -26.61
CA ALA A 184 14.38 -7.22 -25.84
C ALA A 184 14.58 -5.71 -26.04
N VAL A 185 14.14 -5.16 -27.18
CA VAL A 185 14.18 -3.72 -27.46
C VAL A 185 13.15 -2.96 -26.64
N GLU A 186 11.90 -3.43 -26.62
CA GLU A 186 10.82 -2.83 -25.81
C GLU A 186 11.16 -2.84 -24.32
N LEU A 187 11.74 -3.94 -23.83
CA LEU A 187 12.17 -4.04 -22.43
C LEU A 187 13.29 -3.03 -22.12
N ALA A 188 14.30 -2.93 -22.97
CA ALA A 188 15.41 -1.99 -22.78
C ALA A 188 14.95 -0.52 -22.85
N GLU A 189 13.98 -0.20 -23.71
CA GLU A 189 13.39 1.14 -23.78
C GLU A 189 12.60 1.49 -22.51
N ALA A 190 11.80 0.55 -22.00
CA ALA A 190 11.05 0.74 -20.76
C ALA A 190 11.99 0.89 -19.54
N GLU A 191 13.06 0.09 -19.45
CA GLU A 191 14.08 0.22 -18.40
C GLU A 191 14.81 1.57 -18.47
N LYS A 192 15.18 2.02 -19.68
CA LYS A 192 15.81 3.32 -19.88
C LYS A 192 14.88 4.47 -19.48
N ASN A 193 13.60 4.37 -19.82
CA ASN A 193 12.60 5.36 -19.44
C ASN A 193 12.43 5.43 -17.91
N LEU A 194 12.34 4.27 -17.26
CA LEU A 194 12.28 4.18 -15.80
C LEU A 194 13.50 4.83 -15.14
N GLN A 195 14.70 4.51 -15.61
CA GLN A 195 15.94 5.09 -15.07
C GLN A 195 15.97 6.61 -15.23
N MET A 196 15.57 7.12 -16.40
CA MET A 196 15.51 8.56 -16.66
C MET A 196 14.53 9.27 -15.72
N ILE A 197 13.37 8.67 -15.41
CA ILE A 197 12.41 9.25 -14.45
C ILE A 197 13.02 9.24 -13.04
N GLN A 198 13.60 8.12 -12.61
CA GLN A 198 14.26 7.98 -11.31
C GLN A 198 15.36 9.02 -11.09
N ASP A 199 16.17 9.29 -12.13
CA ASP A 199 17.25 10.28 -12.08
C ASP A 199 16.75 11.74 -12.01
N ASN A 200 15.45 11.98 -12.29
CA ASN A 200 14.86 13.31 -12.41
C ASN A 200 13.60 13.50 -11.52
N MET A 201 13.54 12.83 -10.38
CA MET A 201 12.42 12.93 -9.44
C MET A 201 12.30 14.30 -8.74
N GLY A 202 13.42 14.99 -8.51
CA GLY A 202 13.44 16.25 -7.77
C GLY A 202 13.25 16.07 -6.25
N GLU A 203 12.63 17.05 -5.60
CA GLU A 203 12.33 16.98 -4.17
C GLU A 203 11.24 15.93 -3.90
N PRO A 204 11.38 15.11 -2.85
CA PRO A 204 10.42 14.06 -2.54
C PRO A 204 9.08 14.63 -2.07
N SER A 205 7.99 14.05 -2.56
CA SER A 205 6.64 14.35 -2.08
C SER A 205 6.39 13.82 -0.66
N GLU A 206 5.24 14.15 -0.08
CA GLU A 206 4.83 13.59 1.21
C GLU A 206 4.69 12.07 1.13
N MET A 207 4.12 11.56 0.04
CA MET A 207 4.00 10.12 -0.19
C MET A 207 5.38 9.45 -0.31
N ALA A 208 6.34 10.06 -1.01
CA ALA A 208 7.69 9.52 -1.14
C ALA A 208 8.43 9.48 0.20
N LEU A 209 8.30 10.53 1.03
CA LEU A 209 8.88 10.57 2.37
C LEU A 209 8.21 9.57 3.32
N LEU A 210 6.87 9.44 3.24
CA LEU A 210 6.12 8.44 4.01
C LEU A 210 6.54 7.02 3.61
N SER A 211 6.75 6.76 2.32
CA SER A 211 7.22 5.46 1.82
C SER A 211 8.58 5.07 2.43
N ARG A 212 9.47 6.03 2.69
CA ARG A 212 10.73 5.77 3.41
C ARG A 212 10.49 5.36 4.86
N LEU A 213 9.54 6.02 5.55
CA LEU A 213 9.16 5.58 6.90
C LEU A 213 8.60 4.16 6.89
N HIS A 214 7.72 3.84 5.94
CA HIS A 214 7.17 2.49 5.78
C HIS A 214 8.30 1.47 5.56
N TRP A 215 9.22 1.77 4.64
CA TRP A 215 10.35 0.89 4.31
C TRP A 215 11.23 0.59 5.53
N TRP A 216 11.63 1.63 6.26
CA TRP A 216 12.51 1.47 7.43
C TRP A 216 11.80 0.97 8.69
N THR A 217 10.50 0.66 8.61
CA THR A 217 9.72 0.14 9.73
C THR A 217 9.00 -1.16 9.35
N VAL A 218 7.88 -1.06 8.64
CA VAL A 218 7.02 -2.18 8.25
C VAL A 218 7.78 -3.22 7.43
N GLU A 219 8.68 -2.80 6.53
CA GLU A 219 9.44 -3.74 5.68
C GLU A 219 10.77 -4.21 6.29
N TYR A 220 11.58 -3.27 6.80
CA TYR A 220 12.96 -3.52 7.23
C TYR A 220 13.25 -3.02 8.65
N GLY A 221 12.23 -2.97 9.50
CA GLY A 221 12.36 -2.51 10.88
C GLY A 221 12.92 -3.54 11.84
N LEU A 222 13.70 -3.03 12.79
CA LEU A 222 14.18 -3.75 13.96
C LEU A 222 13.62 -3.13 15.25
N ILE A 223 13.50 -3.91 16.32
CA ILE A 223 12.89 -3.49 17.60
C ILE A 223 13.72 -3.90 18.81
N GLY A 224 13.69 -3.08 19.86
CA GLY A 224 14.30 -3.36 21.16
C GLY A 224 15.61 -2.62 21.38
N ASP A 225 16.61 -3.34 21.91
CA ASP A 225 17.92 -2.77 22.22
C ASP A 225 18.73 -2.51 20.95
N LEU A 226 19.41 -1.36 20.87
CA LEU A 226 20.16 -0.96 19.68
C LEU A 226 21.34 -1.90 19.37
N HIS A 227 21.94 -2.53 20.39
CA HIS A 227 23.08 -3.44 20.24
C HIS A 227 22.65 -4.90 20.10
N ASN A 228 21.45 -5.24 20.55
CA ASN A 228 20.88 -6.57 20.40
C ASN A 228 19.39 -6.51 19.99
N PRO A 229 19.10 -6.00 18.78
CA PRO A 229 17.74 -5.82 18.33
C PRO A 229 17.08 -7.14 17.91
N LYS A 230 15.77 -7.11 17.73
CA LYS A 230 14.96 -8.20 17.17
C LYS A 230 14.32 -7.78 15.86
N ILE A 231 14.05 -8.75 14.99
CA ILE A 231 13.46 -8.49 13.67
C ILE A 231 11.93 -8.40 13.78
N TYR A 232 11.31 -7.39 13.17
CA TYR A 232 9.86 -7.35 12.97
C TYR A 232 9.44 -6.93 11.55
N GLY A 233 10.33 -6.36 10.75
CA GLY A 233 10.04 -5.96 9.37
C GLY A 233 9.75 -7.17 8.45
N ALA A 234 8.69 -7.09 7.66
CA ALA A 234 8.20 -8.19 6.83
C ALA A 234 9.18 -8.65 5.73
N GLY A 235 9.94 -7.74 5.13
CA GLY A 235 11.00 -8.06 4.15
C GLY A 235 12.08 -8.96 4.77
N LEU A 236 12.46 -8.67 6.03
CA LEU A 236 13.40 -9.50 6.78
C LEU A 236 12.76 -10.81 7.25
N LEU A 237 11.51 -10.80 7.72
CA LEU A 237 10.80 -12.00 8.21
C LEU A 237 10.49 -13.02 7.12
N SER A 238 10.41 -12.59 5.86
CA SER A 238 10.10 -13.45 4.71
C SER A 238 11.33 -13.91 3.92
N SER A 239 12.51 -13.36 4.21
CA SER A 239 13.76 -13.65 3.50
C SER A 239 14.66 -14.65 4.25
N ILE A 240 15.00 -15.76 3.59
CA ILE A 240 15.93 -16.78 4.12
C ILE A 240 17.33 -16.19 4.32
N GLY A 241 17.77 -15.31 3.42
CA GLY A 241 19.13 -14.76 3.42
C GLY A 241 19.28 -13.48 4.24
N GLU A 242 18.37 -12.52 4.05
CA GLU A 242 18.53 -11.19 4.63
C GLU A 242 18.24 -11.17 6.13
N SER A 243 17.36 -12.07 6.62
CA SER A 243 17.14 -12.24 8.07
C SER A 243 18.43 -12.53 8.83
N ALA A 244 19.36 -13.31 8.25
CA ALA A 244 20.64 -13.64 8.86
C ALA A 244 21.73 -12.59 8.61
N SER A 245 21.83 -12.07 7.38
CA SER A 245 22.86 -11.07 7.04
C SER A 245 22.61 -9.73 7.73
N CYS A 246 21.35 -9.35 7.94
CA CYS A 246 21.02 -8.09 8.60
C CYS A 246 21.50 -7.98 10.05
N MET A 247 21.73 -9.13 10.72
CA MET A 247 22.18 -9.19 12.11
C MET A 247 23.71 -9.12 12.25
N GLN A 248 24.47 -9.15 11.14
CA GLN A 248 25.93 -9.06 11.15
C GLN A 248 26.42 -7.65 11.55
N GLU A 249 27.61 -7.55 12.15
CA GLU A 249 28.13 -6.27 12.65
C GLU A 249 28.43 -5.23 11.54
N ASP A 250 28.63 -5.68 10.30
CA ASP A 250 28.95 -4.83 9.15
C ASP A 250 27.74 -4.07 8.58
N VAL A 251 26.51 -4.47 8.92
CA VAL A 251 25.29 -3.71 8.63
C VAL A 251 25.04 -2.73 9.78
N PRO A 252 25.10 -1.39 9.61
CA PRO A 252 24.87 -0.44 10.69
C PRO A 252 23.42 -0.46 11.21
N LYS A 253 23.28 -0.38 12.54
CA LYS A 253 22.00 -0.27 13.25
C LYS A 253 21.87 1.15 13.78
N LEU A 254 20.86 1.87 13.32
CA LEU A 254 20.60 3.26 13.68
C LEU A 254 19.37 3.36 14.57
N ALA A 255 19.33 4.31 15.50
CA ALA A 255 18.12 4.57 16.28
C ALA A 255 17.02 5.15 15.36
N TYR A 256 15.81 4.61 15.46
CA TYR A 256 14.67 5.08 14.66
C TYR A 256 14.18 6.44 15.12
N GLY A 257 13.96 7.33 14.15
CA GLY A 257 13.49 8.69 14.36
C GLY A 257 13.03 9.31 13.05
N LEU A 258 12.60 10.57 13.10
CA LEU A 258 12.08 11.29 11.92
C LEU A 258 13.14 11.43 10.81
N ASN A 259 14.43 11.43 11.16
CA ASN A 259 15.53 11.45 10.21
C ASN A 259 15.54 10.24 9.25
N ALA A 260 14.80 9.16 9.53
CA ALA A 260 14.63 8.04 8.59
C ALA A 260 14.08 8.49 7.22
N ILE A 261 13.34 9.61 7.14
CA ILE A 261 12.89 10.18 5.87
C ILE A 261 14.03 10.66 4.96
N GLU A 262 15.23 10.87 5.50
CA GLU A 262 16.41 11.33 4.75
C GLU A 262 17.10 10.16 4.01
N TYR A 263 16.73 8.92 4.31
CA TYR A 263 17.38 7.72 3.78
C TYR A 263 16.54 7.13 2.64
N PRO A 264 16.90 7.33 1.35
CA PRO A 264 16.30 6.59 0.26
C PRO A 264 16.70 5.11 0.31
N TYR A 265 15.94 4.27 -0.38
CA TYR A 265 16.17 2.83 -0.44
C TYR A 265 16.15 2.28 -1.86
N ASP A 266 16.78 1.12 -2.06
CA ASP A 266 16.80 0.36 -3.31
C ASP A 266 16.27 -1.04 -3.03
N ILE A 267 15.13 -1.38 -3.65
CA ILE A 267 14.44 -2.66 -3.45
C ILE A 267 15.19 -3.85 -4.06
N THR A 268 16.21 -3.59 -4.88
CA THR A 268 16.94 -4.63 -5.62
C THR A 268 18.24 -5.06 -4.96
N LYS A 269 18.61 -4.42 -3.84
CA LYS A 269 19.89 -4.64 -3.15
C LYS A 269 19.68 -4.87 -1.66
N PRO A 270 20.60 -5.59 -1.00
CA PRO A 270 20.62 -5.67 0.45
C PRO A 270 20.67 -4.28 1.10
N GLN A 271 19.97 -4.13 2.22
CA GLN A 271 19.83 -2.84 2.86
C GLN A 271 21.15 -2.39 3.51
N PRO A 272 21.66 -1.18 3.18
CA PRO A 272 22.97 -0.74 3.64
C PRO A 272 23.00 -0.36 5.11
N GLN A 273 21.83 -0.14 5.73
CA GLN A 273 21.63 0.12 7.15
C GLN A 273 20.20 -0.26 7.53
N LEU A 274 19.94 -0.42 8.83
CA LEU A 274 18.61 -0.65 9.39
C LEU A 274 18.33 0.25 10.58
N PHE A 275 17.05 0.43 10.89
CA PHE A 275 16.60 1.25 12.01
C PHE A 275 15.99 0.41 13.12
N VAL A 276 16.37 0.73 14.36
CA VAL A 276 15.90 0.08 15.59
C VAL A 276 14.97 1.04 16.34
N THR A 277 13.70 0.64 16.49
CA THR A 277 12.74 1.31 17.38
C THR A 277 12.78 0.68 18.77
N PRO A 278 12.65 1.44 19.88
CA PRO A 278 12.57 0.83 21.21
C PRO A 278 11.30 -0.02 21.38
N ASP A 279 10.17 0.47 20.85
CA ASP A 279 8.85 -0.15 20.92
C ASP A 279 7.95 0.37 19.77
N PHE A 280 6.71 -0.15 19.67
CA PHE A 280 5.74 0.26 18.65
C PHE A 280 5.06 1.60 18.96
N GLU A 281 5.00 2.03 20.22
CA GLU A 281 4.49 3.36 20.57
C GLU A 281 5.39 4.47 20.01
N HIS A 282 6.70 4.26 20.02
CA HIS A 282 7.67 5.18 19.42
C HIS A 282 7.51 5.28 17.90
N LEU A 283 7.16 4.18 17.21
CA LEU A 283 6.83 4.24 15.78
C LEU A 283 5.66 5.20 15.52
N LYS A 284 4.59 5.07 16.32
CA LYS A 284 3.43 5.95 16.25
C LYS A 284 3.79 7.41 16.55
N LEU A 285 4.63 7.65 17.55
CA LEU A 285 5.11 9.00 17.89
C LEU A 285 5.87 9.65 16.72
N VAL A 286 6.77 8.91 16.05
CA VAL A 286 7.53 9.42 14.91
C VAL A 286 6.61 9.69 13.72
N LEU A 287 5.68 8.78 13.43
CA LEU A 287 4.68 8.99 12.38
C LEU A 287 3.79 10.20 12.66
N ASP A 288 3.37 10.42 13.91
CA ASP A 288 2.56 11.58 14.30
C ASP A 288 3.32 12.89 14.12
N LYS A 289 4.61 12.93 14.49
CA LYS A 289 5.50 14.07 14.23
C LYS A 289 5.67 14.34 12.73
N PHE A 290 5.74 13.28 11.91
CA PHE A 290 5.77 13.46 10.46
C PHE A 290 4.44 14.00 9.95
N ALA A 291 3.31 13.45 10.42
CA ALA A 291 1.96 13.90 10.05
C ALA A 291 1.71 15.39 10.36
N ASP A 292 2.28 15.92 11.46
CA ASP A 292 2.22 17.35 11.79
C ASP A 292 2.89 18.27 10.75
N THR A 293 3.75 17.72 9.89
CA THR A 293 4.39 18.44 8.78
C THR A 293 3.62 18.34 7.46
N MET A 294 2.62 17.45 7.40
CA MET A 294 1.90 17.14 6.17
C MET A 294 0.76 18.12 5.90
N ALA A 295 0.45 18.28 4.62
CA ALA A 295 -0.54 19.20 4.09
C ALA A 295 -1.92 19.06 4.75
N PHE A 296 -2.30 17.85 5.14
CA PHE A 296 -3.61 17.59 5.74
C PHE A 296 -3.74 18.11 7.18
N ARG A 297 -2.64 18.39 7.88
CA ARG A 297 -2.65 19.05 9.20
C ARG A 297 -2.24 20.52 9.13
N VAL A 298 -1.40 20.87 8.17
CA VAL A 298 -0.85 22.24 8.03
C VAL A 298 -1.81 23.17 7.28
N GLY A 299 -2.44 22.70 6.19
CA GLY A 299 -3.30 23.54 5.35
C GLY A 299 -2.55 24.71 4.68
N GLY A 300 -3.28 25.76 4.32
CA GLY A 300 -2.72 26.98 3.75
C GLY A 300 -2.16 26.85 2.32
N LYS A 301 -1.44 27.90 1.88
CA LYS A 301 -0.97 28.04 0.48
C LYS A 301 0.00 26.93 0.08
N GLN A 302 0.99 26.63 0.94
CA GLN A 302 2.01 25.63 0.63
C GLN A 302 1.39 24.24 0.39
N SER A 303 0.36 23.90 1.17
CA SER A 303 -0.37 22.64 1.01
C SER A 303 -1.19 22.60 -0.29
N LEU A 304 -1.77 23.72 -0.72
CA LEU A 304 -2.41 23.82 -2.04
C LEU A 304 -1.41 23.77 -3.18
N ASP A 305 -0.22 24.36 -3.04
CA ASP A 305 0.83 24.29 -4.06
C ASP A 305 1.23 22.82 -4.30
N LYS A 306 1.32 22.01 -3.24
CA LYS A 306 1.50 20.55 -3.36
C LYS A 306 0.34 19.86 -4.09
N ALA A 307 -0.91 20.23 -3.79
CA ALA A 307 -2.08 19.67 -4.46
C ALA A 307 -2.16 20.06 -5.96
N ILE A 308 -1.67 21.24 -6.33
CA ILE A 308 -1.53 21.67 -7.73
C ILE A 308 -0.46 20.84 -8.44
N ASP A 309 0.69 20.61 -7.81
CA ASP A 309 1.76 19.78 -8.37
C ASP A 309 1.37 18.29 -8.50
N CYS A 310 0.47 17.81 -7.63
CA CYS A 310 -0.08 16.46 -7.66
C CYS A 310 -0.77 16.12 -9.00
N LYS A 311 -1.41 17.11 -9.66
CA LYS A 311 -2.18 16.94 -10.91
C LYS A 311 -3.27 15.85 -10.87
N ALA A 312 -3.66 15.44 -9.68
CA ALA A 312 -4.70 14.47 -9.43
C ALA A 312 -5.78 15.08 -8.52
N VAL A 313 -6.88 14.35 -8.32
CA VAL A 313 -7.96 14.77 -7.43
C VAL A 313 -7.41 14.86 -6.01
N CYS A 314 -7.50 16.05 -5.43
CA CYS A 314 -7.21 16.32 -4.03
C CYS A 314 -8.42 16.98 -3.39
N THR A 315 -8.40 17.11 -2.07
CA THR A 315 -9.41 17.86 -1.32
C THR A 315 -8.75 18.98 -0.53
N ALA A 316 -9.35 20.16 -0.56
CA ALA A 316 -9.04 21.26 0.36
C ALA A 316 -10.23 21.53 1.28
N GLU A 317 -9.98 21.65 2.58
CA GLU A 317 -10.98 21.96 3.59
C GLU A 317 -10.85 23.40 4.07
N TYR A 318 -11.93 24.15 3.95
CA TYR A 318 -12.07 25.48 4.53
C TYR A 318 -12.28 25.39 6.04
N SER A 319 -11.86 26.41 6.78
CA SER A 319 -12.17 26.63 8.21
C SER A 319 -13.66 26.58 8.60
N SER A 320 -14.57 26.64 7.63
CA SER A 320 -16.01 26.40 7.84
C SER A 320 -16.38 24.91 7.94
N GLY A 321 -15.50 24.01 7.49
CA GLY A 321 -15.74 22.59 7.29
C GLY A 321 -16.14 22.22 5.86
N LEU A 322 -16.28 23.19 4.94
CA LEU A 322 -16.53 22.88 3.52
C LEU A 322 -15.27 22.26 2.89
N GLN A 323 -15.45 21.13 2.25
CA GLN A 323 -14.43 20.39 1.52
C GLN A 323 -14.66 20.52 0.02
N VAL A 324 -13.64 20.92 -0.72
CA VAL A 324 -13.65 21.03 -2.19
C VAL A 324 -12.76 19.94 -2.76
N SER A 325 -13.34 18.96 -3.44
CA SER A 325 -12.65 17.83 -4.08
C SER A 325 -12.53 18.04 -5.58
N GLY A 326 -11.32 18.12 -6.12
CA GLY A 326 -11.08 18.30 -7.56
C GLY A 326 -9.60 18.38 -7.92
N VAL A 327 -9.29 18.60 -9.19
CA VAL A 327 -7.91 18.86 -9.64
C VAL A 327 -7.63 20.35 -9.49
N PHE A 328 -6.73 20.71 -8.56
CA PHE A 328 -6.43 22.12 -8.27
C PHE A 328 -5.57 22.75 -9.37
N LYS A 329 -5.89 24.00 -9.71
CA LYS A 329 -5.08 24.86 -10.58
C LYS A 329 -4.83 26.19 -9.88
N LEU A 330 -3.98 27.02 -10.49
CA LEU A 330 -3.37 28.18 -9.88
C LEU A 330 -4.38 29.04 -9.09
N ALA A 331 -4.15 29.08 -7.78
CA ALA A 331 -4.85 29.86 -6.78
C ALA A 331 -4.15 31.22 -6.66
N ASN A 332 -4.46 32.15 -7.58
CA ASN A 332 -3.93 33.52 -7.67
C ASN A 332 -2.39 33.68 -7.75
N ALA A 333 -1.88 34.78 -8.35
CA ALA A 333 -0.44 35.01 -8.55
C ALA A 333 0.26 35.66 -7.32
N ASP A 334 -0.49 35.96 -6.26
CA ASP A 334 0.04 36.64 -5.08
C ASP A 334 0.85 35.71 -4.17
N GLY A 335 1.70 36.32 -3.34
CA GLY A 335 2.38 35.61 -2.26
C GLY A 335 1.44 35.02 -1.18
N ASN A 336 0.17 35.43 -1.14
CA ASN A 336 -0.84 34.98 -0.16
C ASN A 336 -2.00 34.24 -0.84
N LEU A 337 -2.54 33.23 -0.15
CA LEU A 337 -3.72 32.51 -0.61
C LEU A 337 -4.97 33.39 -0.49
N SER A 338 -5.62 33.68 -1.61
CA SER A 338 -6.84 34.50 -1.61
C SER A 338 -7.98 33.94 -2.44
N TYR A 339 -7.71 33.01 -3.36
CA TYR A 339 -8.72 32.37 -4.19
C TYR A 339 -8.24 30.97 -4.56
N ILE A 340 -9.09 29.95 -4.43
CA ILE A 340 -8.79 28.61 -4.96
C ILE A 340 -9.51 28.41 -6.29
N GLN A 341 -8.94 27.58 -7.15
CA GLN A 341 -9.62 27.15 -8.36
C GLN A 341 -9.30 25.69 -8.68
N THR A 342 -10.30 24.96 -9.12
CA THR A 342 -10.14 23.62 -9.69
C THR A 342 -10.41 23.65 -11.20
N GLN A 343 -10.06 22.57 -11.88
CA GLN A 343 -10.39 22.33 -13.28
C GLN A 343 -11.14 21.02 -13.45
N GLY A 344 -12.12 21.03 -14.37
CA GLY A 344 -12.94 19.85 -14.63
C GLY A 344 -13.83 19.48 -13.45
N PRO A 345 -14.34 18.24 -13.40
CA PRO A 345 -15.36 17.87 -12.44
C PRO A 345 -14.91 18.09 -11.00
N THR A 346 -15.77 18.72 -10.19
CA THR A 346 -15.50 19.05 -8.79
C THR A 346 -16.69 18.67 -7.91
N ALA A 347 -16.45 18.21 -6.69
CA ALA A 347 -17.51 17.95 -5.72
C ALA A 347 -17.29 18.74 -4.44
N LEU A 348 -18.37 19.18 -3.83
CA LEU A 348 -18.36 19.83 -2.52
C LEU A 348 -18.90 18.86 -1.47
N ALA A 349 -18.26 18.82 -0.31
CA ALA A 349 -18.61 17.94 0.79
C ALA A 349 -18.47 18.65 2.14
N VAL A 350 -19.09 18.09 3.18
CA VAL A 350 -18.81 18.44 4.57
C VAL A 350 -18.67 17.14 5.35
N ALA A 351 -17.62 17.04 6.17
CA ALA A 351 -17.32 15.85 6.97
C ALA A 351 -17.29 14.54 6.16
N GLY A 352 -16.73 14.58 4.95
CA GLY A 352 -16.59 13.41 4.07
C GLY A 352 -17.89 12.96 3.39
N LYS A 353 -18.92 13.82 3.35
CA LYS A 353 -20.18 13.55 2.64
C LYS A 353 -20.52 14.65 1.66
N GLN A 354 -20.77 14.27 0.41
CA GLN A 354 -21.12 15.20 -0.65
C GLN A 354 -22.35 16.02 -0.28
N LEU A 355 -22.29 17.34 -0.52
CA LEU A 355 -23.45 18.22 -0.39
C LEU A 355 -24.45 17.93 -1.51
N GLU A 356 -25.73 17.89 -1.14
CA GLU A 356 -26.82 17.70 -2.09
C GLU A 356 -26.77 18.76 -3.19
N GLY A 357 -26.86 18.33 -4.45
CA GLY A 357 -26.79 19.22 -5.61
C GLY A 357 -25.39 19.68 -6.02
N HIS A 358 -24.33 19.40 -5.25
CA HIS A 358 -22.97 19.90 -5.52
C HIS A 358 -21.95 18.79 -5.82
N GLY A 359 -22.37 17.80 -6.62
CA GLY A 359 -21.49 16.75 -7.14
C GLY A 359 -20.78 17.13 -8.44
N ILE A 360 -19.99 16.19 -8.95
CA ILE A 360 -19.14 16.35 -10.15
C ILE A 360 -19.90 16.71 -11.44
N ASN A 361 -21.18 16.36 -11.53
CA ASN A 361 -22.03 16.72 -12.67
C ASN A 361 -22.49 18.18 -12.64
N TYR A 362 -22.61 18.76 -11.44
CA TYR A 362 -23.05 20.14 -11.27
C TYR A 362 -21.88 21.10 -11.46
N HIS A 363 -20.72 20.80 -10.85
CA HIS A 363 -19.47 21.56 -11.06
C HIS A 363 -18.57 20.86 -12.10
N SER A 364 -19.08 20.62 -13.31
CA SER A 364 -18.38 19.81 -14.32
C SER A 364 -17.13 20.46 -14.92
N GLU A 365 -17.08 21.79 -14.94
CA GLU A 365 -15.99 22.58 -15.54
C GLU A 365 -14.93 23.03 -14.50
N GLY A 366 -15.24 22.88 -13.22
CA GLY A 366 -14.42 23.33 -12.10
C GLY A 366 -15.22 24.13 -11.09
N PHE A 367 -14.53 24.55 -10.06
CA PHE A 367 -15.02 25.37 -8.98
C PHE A 367 -14.00 26.45 -8.67
N GLY A 368 -14.45 27.62 -8.21
CA GLY A 368 -13.54 28.65 -7.76
C GLY A 368 -14.17 29.48 -6.67
N SER A 369 -13.41 29.78 -5.62
CA SER A 369 -13.94 30.54 -4.50
C SER A 369 -12.86 31.32 -3.76
N PRO A 370 -13.17 32.52 -3.23
CA PRO A 370 -12.27 33.25 -2.36
C PRO A 370 -11.94 32.46 -1.08
N VAL A 371 -10.81 32.80 -0.50
CA VAL A 371 -10.35 32.40 0.83
C VAL A 371 -10.01 33.68 1.59
N GLY A 372 -10.54 33.85 2.79
CA GLY A 372 -10.17 34.98 3.64
C GLY A 372 -11.33 35.63 4.38
N HIS A 373 -10.98 36.63 5.16
CA HIS A 373 -11.93 37.45 5.90
C HIS A 373 -12.55 38.54 5.02
N LEU A 374 -13.80 38.89 5.33
CA LEU A 374 -14.41 40.11 4.81
C LEU A 374 -13.70 41.33 5.41
N ARG A 375 -13.46 42.33 4.57
CA ARG A 375 -12.83 43.59 4.96
C ARG A 375 -13.70 44.28 6.00
N GLY A 376 -13.13 44.53 7.18
CA GLY A 376 -13.80 45.22 8.28
C GLY A 376 -14.79 44.36 9.08
N ALA A 377 -14.84 43.05 8.86
CA ALA A 377 -15.57 42.14 9.73
C ALA A 377 -14.83 41.87 11.04
N ASP A 378 -15.58 41.79 12.14
CA ASP A 378 -15.07 41.52 13.49
C ASP A 378 -14.95 40.01 13.79
N ARG A 379 -15.62 39.17 12.99
CA ARG A 379 -15.59 37.70 13.07
C ARG A 379 -15.67 37.06 11.68
N ASN A 380 -15.51 35.73 11.61
CA ASN A 380 -15.56 35.00 10.34
C ASN A 380 -16.96 34.97 9.76
N LEU A 381 -17.07 35.08 8.43
CA LEU A 381 -18.35 34.94 7.71
C LEU A 381 -19.05 33.62 8.03
N ALA A 382 -18.28 32.54 8.26
CA ALA A 382 -18.81 31.23 8.64
C ALA A 382 -19.64 31.26 9.93
N ASP A 383 -19.34 32.20 10.85
CA ASP A 383 -19.91 32.31 12.19
C ASP A 383 -20.97 33.41 12.30
N PHE A 384 -21.39 34.01 11.19
CA PHE A 384 -22.42 35.05 11.20
C PHE A 384 -23.78 34.44 11.55
N ASP A 385 -24.48 35.07 12.50
CA ASP A 385 -25.90 34.86 12.76
C ASP A 385 -26.77 35.65 11.76
N GLU A 386 -28.08 35.43 11.77
CA GLU A 386 -29.02 36.11 10.86
C GLU A 386 -29.00 37.64 11.01
N THR A 387 -28.79 38.14 12.23
CA THR A 387 -28.75 39.59 12.49
C THR A 387 -27.52 40.22 11.86
N THR A 388 -26.38 39.53 11.99
CA THR A 388 -25.10 39.95 11.42
C THR A 388 -25.16 39.85 9.90
N LEU A 389 -25.68 38.77 9.34
CA LEU A 389 -25.91 38.65 7.90
C LEU A 389 -26.70 39.84 7.33
N ALA A 390 -27.80 40.22 7.99
CA ALA A 390 -28.60 41.38 7.60
C ALA A 390 -27.82 42.71 7.66
N GLN A 391 -26.93 42.90 8.65
CA GLN A 391 -26.07 44.09 8.74
C GLN A 391 -25.09 44.20 7.55
N TYR A 392 -24.65 43.06 7.02
CA TYR A 392 -23.80 43.00 5.82
C TYR A 392 -24.61 42.92 4.51
N GLY A 393 -25.94 43.04 4.57
CA GLY A 393 -26.83 42.97 3.40
C GLY A 393 -26.93 41.57 2.77
N ILE A 394 -26.53 40.52 3.51
CA ILE A 394 -26.53 39.14 3.03
C ILE A 394 -27.86 38.51 3.40
N ALA A 395 -28.81 38.49 2.47
CA ALA A 395 -30.11 37.85 2.64
C ALA A 395 -30.62 37.33 1.30
N GLU A 396 -31.31 36.18 1.31
CA GLU A 396 -31.86 35.57 0.10
C GLU A 396 -32.76 36.55 -0.68
N GLY A 397 -32.56 36.60 -1.99
CA GLY A 397 -33.22 37.52 -2.92
C GLY A 397 -32.69 38.96 -2.91
N GLN A 398 -31.71 39.30 -2.06
CA GLN A 398 -31.12 40.64 -2.02
C GLN A 398 -29.81 40.72 -2.83
N GLN A 399 -29.59 41.88 -3.45
CA GLN A 399 -28.30 42.23 -4.02
C GLN A 399 -27.31 42.50 -2.88
N CYS A 400 -26.15 41.85 -2.90
CA CYS A 400 -25.08 42.16 -1.95
C CYS A 400 -23.71 42.20 -2.64
N SER A 401 -22.75 42.87 -1.99
CA SER A 401 -21.36 42.94 -2.42
C SER A 401 -20.44 42.64 -1.24
N LEU A 402 -19.75 41.50 -1.33
CA LEU A 402 -18.81 41.02 -0.33
C LEU A 402 -17.40 41.45 -0.71
N ASN A 403 -16.79 42.29 0.13
CA ASN A 403 -15.44 42.78 -0.07
C ASN A 403 -14.48 42.00 0.84
N PHE A 404 -13.57 41.23 0.27
CA PHE A 404 -12.56 40.49 1.02
C PHE A 404 -11.34 41.36 1.34
N ALA A 405 -10.64 41.04 2.43
CA ALA A 405 -9.41 41.73 2.82
C ALA A 405 -8.31 41.65 1.74
N SER A 406 -8.29 40.56 0.96
CA SER A 406 -7.44 40.36 -0.22
C SER A 406 -7.70 41.34 -1.37
N GLY A 407 -8.86 42.03 -1.35
CA GLY A 407 -9.31 42.90 -2.44
C GLY A 407 -10.19 42.21 -3.48
N ILE A 408 -10.52 40.91 -3.29
CA ILE A 408 -11.53 40.22 -4.09
C ILE A 408 -12.90 40.75 -3.71
N ILE A 409 -13.74 40.97 -4.72
CA ILE A 409 -15.12 41.42 -4.58
C ILE A 409 -16.03 40.38 -5.20
N VAL A 410 -17.03 39.92 -4.45
CA VAL A 410 -18.12 39.04 -4.92
C VAL A 410 -19.40 39.85 -4.90
N SER A 411 -20.03 40.10 -6.05
CA SER A 411 -21.22 40.93 -6.16
C SER A 411 -22.31 40.22 -6.96
N GLY A 412 -23.48 40.03 -6.37
CA GLY A 412 -24.60 39.33 -7.01
C GLY A 412 -25.85 39.32 -6.13
N ILE A 413 -26.87 38.58 -6.57
CA ILE A 413 -28.10 38.37 -5.80
C ILE A 413 -27.97 37.05 -5.04
N VAL A 414 -28.08 37.09 -3.72
CA VAL A 414 -28.01 35.87 -2.88
C VAL A 414 -29.18 34.95 -3.23
N GLN A 415 -28.89 33.75 -3.69
CA GLN A 415 -29.89 32.73 -4.02
C GLN A 415 -30.16 31.81 -2.84
N GLN A 416 -29.09 31.35 -2.17
CA GLN A 416 -29.19 30.36 -1.10
C GLN A 416 -28.03 30.51 -0.12
N ILE A 417 -28.29 30.28 1.17
CA ILE A 417 -27.26 30.20 2.21
C ILE A 417 -27.30 28.80 2.83
N VAL A 418 -26.23 28.02 2.66
CA VAL A 418 -26.14 26.65 3.19
C VAL A 418 -25.38 26.66 4.51
N ARG A 419 -26.01 26.10 5.55
CA ARG A 419 -25.38 25.86 6.86
C ARG A 419 -25.20 24.36 7.11
N GLN A 420 -24.04 24.00 7.63
CA GLN A 420 -23.74 22.65 8.11
C GLN A 420 -23.02 22.76 9.45
N LEU A 421 -23.38 21.89 10.41
CA LEU A 421 -22.79 21.87 11.75
C LEU A 421 -22.75 23.26 12.45
N GLY A 422 -23.78 24.09 12.19
CA GLY A 422 -23.92 25.43 12.76
C GLY A 422 -23.16 26.55 12.03
N LYS A 423 -22.28 26.23 11.08
CA LYS A 423 -21.50 27.20 10.29
C LYS A 423 -22.10 27.42 8.91
N ILE A 424 -21.94 28.62 8.36
CA ILE A 424 -22.19 28.88 6.93
C ILE A 424 -21.02 28.28 6.15
N VAL A 425 -21.34 27.35 5.24
CA VAL A 425 -20.35 26.64 4.43
C VAL A 425 -20.38 27.09 2.97
N LEU A 426 -21.54 27.47 2.45
CA LEU A 426 -21.72 27.88 1.06
C LEU A 426 -22.74 29.02 0.94
N ILE A 427 -22.50 29.97 0.04
CA ILE A 427 -23.49 30.96 -0.38
C ILE A 427 -23.56 30.96 -1.91
N SER A 428 -24.74 30.76 -2.46
CA SER A 428 -24.98 30.73 -3.91
C SER A 428 -25.50 32.08 -4.38
N PHE A 429 -25.08 32.53 -5.56
CA PHE A 429 -25.44 33.81 -6.13
C PHE A 429 -25.91 33.68 -7.58
N THR A 430 -26.89 34.50 -7.97
CA THR A 430 -27.29 34.70 -9.38
C THR A 430 -26.87 36.07 -9.87
N GLY A 431 -26.59 36.18 -11.17
CA GLY A 431 -26.10 37.43 -11.77
C GLY A 431 -24.80 37.91 -11.13
N CYS A 432 -23.94 36.96 -10.73
CA CYS A 432 -22.78 37.23 -9.91
C CYS A 432 -21.56 37.59 -10.74
N GLU A 433 -20.78 38.57 -10.27
CA GLU A 433 -19.46 38.89 -10.78
C GLU A 433 -18.45 38.76 -9.65
N VAL A 434 -17.29 38.15 -9.95
CA VAL A 434 -16.17 38.02 -9.01
C VAL A 434 -14.91 38.56 -9.65
N TYR A 435 -14.30 39.55 -9.03
CA TYR A 435 -13.14 40.24 -9.59
C TYR A 435 -12.22 40.83 -8.51
N ARG A 436 -11.04 41.26 -8.94
CA ARG A 436 -10.07 42.02 -8.14
C ARG A 436 -9.47 43.17 -8.94
N GLY A 437 -8.96 44.19 -8.25
CA GLY A 437 -8.20 45.28 -8.87
C GLY A 437 -9.01 46.11 -9.87
N ASN A 438 -10.22 46.56 -9.50
CA ASN A 438 -11.14 47.29 -10.40
C ASN A 438 -11.50 46.53 -11.70
N GLY A 439 -11.45 45.19 -11.70
CA GLY A 439 -11.83 44.36 -12.85
C GLY A 439 -10.65 43.93 -13.74
N GLU A 440 -9.41 44.18 -13.33
CA GLU A 440 -8.21 43.68 -14.01
C GLU A 440 -8.12 42.15 -13.98
N GLU A 441 -8.56 41.54 -12.86
CA GLU A 441 -8.65 40.10 -12.69
C GLU A 441 -10.11 39.70 -12.52
N VAL A 442 -10.65 38.91 -13.45
CA VAL A 442 -12.02 38.40 -13.41
C VAL A 442 -11.99 36.90 -13.15
N TYR A 443 -12.64 36.48 -12.06
CA TYR A 443 -12.71 35.10 -11.60
C TYR A 443 -14.05 34.43 -11.92
N PHE A 444 -15.13 35.22 -12.03
CA PHE A 444 -16.46 34.74 -12.42
C PHE A 444 -17.26 35.84 -13.10
N LYS A 445 -18.04 35.48 -14.13
CA LYS A 445 -18.92 36.40 -14.86
C LYS A 445 -20.39 36.01 -14.73
N PRO A 446 -21.33 36.97 -14.75
CA PRO A 446 -22.76 36.69 -14.62
C PRO A 446 -23.29 35.69 -15.65
N GLU A 447 -22.73 35.67 -16.86
CA GLU A 447 -23.18 34.79 -17.94
C GLU A 447 -22.79 33.32 -17.73
N TRP A 448 -21.93 33.02 -16.76
CA TRP A 448 -21.48 31.67 -16.44
C TRP A 448 -22.46 30.91 -15.54
N GLY A 449 -23.52 31.57 -15.07
CA GLY A 449 -24.61 30.96 -14.32
C GLY A 449 -24.57 31.27 -12.83
N THR A 450 -25.02 30.32 -12.01
CA THR A 450 -25.00 30.43 -10.55
C THR A 450 -23.56 30.33 -10.05
N TYR A 451 -23.17 31.27 -9.19
CA TYR A 451 -21.87 31.24 -8.52
C TYR A 451 -22.02 30.68 -7.12
N ASP A 452 -21.39 29.55 -6.85
CA ASP A 452 -21.36 28.93 -5.52
C ASP A 452 -20.07 29.31 -4.80
N MET A 453 -20.20 30.14 -3.76
CA MET A 453 -19.06 30.63 -2.99
C MET A 453 -18.86 29.78 -1.74
N ALA A 454 -17.73 29.08 -1.67
CA ALA A 454 -17.25 28.47 -0.45
C ALA A 454 -16.96 29.57 0.60
N VAL A 455 -17.42 29.34 1.82
CA VAL A 455 -17.16 30.26 2.94
C VAL A 455 -16.03 29.72 3.79
N GLY A 456 -15.01 30.52 4.06
CA GLY A 456 -14.02 30.23 5.08
C GLY A 456 -12.84 31.21 5.04
N ALA A 457 -12.31 31.50 6.23
CA ALA A 457 -11.19 32.41 6.40
C ALA A 457 -9.87 31.82 5.91
N GLU A 458 -9.69 30.52 6.11
CA GLU A 458 -8.46 29.80 5.83
C GLU A 458 -8.77 28.43 5.23
N ILE A 459 -7.77 27.84 4.56
CA ILE A 459 -7.73 26.41 4.24
C ILE A 459 -6.98 25.71 5.36
N VAL A 460 -7.68 24.86 6.11
CA VAL A 460 -7.16 24.22 7.33
C VAL A 460 -6.59 22.83 7.07
N SER A 461 -6.90 22.23 5.93
CA SER A 461 -6.42 20.91 5.53
C SER A 461 -6.38 20.77 4.02
N VAL A 462 -5.37 20.09 3.49
CA VAL A 462 -5.34 19.65 2.09
C VAL A 462 -4.83 18.21 2.03
N PHE A 463 -5.52 17.32 1.32
CA PHE A 463 -5.15 15.90 1.27
C PHE A 463 -5.48 15.24 -0.08
N ALA A 464 -4.86 14.09 -0.34
CA ALA A 464 -5.06 13.32 -1.56
C ALA A 464 -6.46 12.67 -1.63
N GLY A 465 -7.01 12.60 -2.85
CA GLY A 465 -8.32 12.00 -3.13
C GLY A 465 -9.50 12.91 -2.79
N ALA A 466 -10.70 12.43 -3.14
CA ALA A 466 -11.96 13.10 -2.85
C ALA A 466 -12.39 12.93 -1.38
N ALA A 467 -13.12 13.91 -0.86
CA ALA A 467 -13.72 13.86 0.47
C ALA A 467 -14.76 12.74 0.60
N ASP A 468 -15.60 12.56 -0.43
CA ASP A 468 -16.58 11.49 -0.54
C ASP A 468 -16.26 10.65 -1.79
N LYS A 469 -15.33 9.70 -1.65
CA LYS A 469 -14.83 8.88 -2.75
C LYS A 469 -15.93 8.08 -3.45
N ASP A 470 -16.89 7.54 -2.69
CA ASP A 470 -17.97 6.73 -3.26
C ASP A 470 -18.95 7.56 -4.12
N ALA A 471 -19.10 8.86 -3.83
CA ALA A 471 -19.89 9.77 -4.64
C ALA A 471 -19.11 10.36 -5.83
N TYR A 472 -17.81 10.55 -5.66
CA TYR A 472 -16.93 11.17 -6.66
C TYR A 472 -16.51 10.19 -7.75
N ASP A 473 -16.09 8.98 -7.39
CA ASP A 473 -15.71 7.94 -8.33
C ASP A 473 -16.98 7.30 -8.90
N LEU A 474 -17.42 7.77 -10.06
CA LEU A 474 -18.38 7.03 -10.90
C LEU A 474 -17.66 5.76 -11.38
N VAL A 475 -17.87 4.65 -10.66
CA VAL A 475 -17.22 3.37 -10.96
C VAL A 475 -17.67 2.88 -12.34
N GLU A 476 -16.81 3.04 -13.35
CA GLU A 476 -16.81 2.15 -14.52
C GLU A 476 -15.99 0.90 -14.18
N GLU A 477 -16.65 -0.26 -14.19
CA GLU A 477 -16.05 -1.57 -14.00
C GLU A 477 -15.19 -1.95 -15.21
N HIS A 478 -13.97 -1.43 -15.30
CA HIS A 478 -12.97 -1.99 -16.19
C HIS A 478 -11.66 -2.24 -15.45
N LEU A 479 -11.53 -3.46 -14.93
CA LEU A 479 -10.24 -4.08 -14.76
C LEU A 479 -10.13 -5.16 -15.83
N ASP A 480 -9.29 -4.88 -16.82
CA ASP A 480 -8.84 -5.87 -17.77
C ASP A 480 -8.27 -7.06 -16.98
N GLN A 481 -8.85 -8.23 -17.20
CA GLN A 481 -8.38 -9.48 -16.63
C GLN A 481 -6.99 -9.76 -17.20
N ALA A 482 -5.98 -9.82 -16.32
CA ALA A 482 -4.67 -10.30 -16.73
C ALA A 482 -4.80 -11.75 -17.26
N LEU A 483 -4.11 -11.96 -18.37
CA LEU A 483 -4.17 -13.11 -19.25
C LEU A 483 -3.88 -14.41 -18.51
N SER A 484 -4.83 -15.35 -18.58
CA SER A 484 -4.57 -16.75 -18.25
C SER A 484 -3.77 -17.37 -19.39
N SER A 485 -2.47 -17.56 -19.22
CA SER A 485 -1.73 -18.52 -20.03
C SER A 485 -2.07 -19.94 -19.55
N VAL A 486 -2.41 -20.81 -20.49
CA VAL A 486 -2.62 -22.24 -20.25
C VAL A 486 -1.27 -22.93 -20.45
N PRO A 487 -0.75 -23.72 -19.49
CA PRO A 487 0.48 -24.46 -19.73
C PRO A 487 0.25 -25.56 -20.77
N THR A 488 1.10 -25.57 -21.79
CA THR A 488 1.31 -26.73 -22.69
C THR A 488 2.11 -27.79 -21.92
N GLU A 489 2.03 -29.09 -22.25
CA GLU A 489 2.81 -30.13 -21.55
C GLU A 489 4.33 -29.91 -21.71
N THR A 490 4.94 -29.29 -20.69
CA THR A 490 6.39 -29.01 -20.56
C THR A 490 7.03 -29.95 -19.53
N GLU A 491 8.36 -29.88 -19.41
CA GLU A 491 9.16 -30.57 -18.39
C GLU A 491 8.67 -30.28 -16.95
N ASP A 492 8.10 -29.08 -16.72
CA ASP A 492 7.45 -28.66 -15.46
C ASP A 492 6.34 -29.61 -15.01
N VAL A 493 5.58 -30.18 -15.95
CA VAL A 493 4.46 -31.08 -15.62
C VAL A 493 4.95 -32.37 -14.96
N LYS A 494 6.14 -32.87 -15.34
CA LYS A 494 6.72 -34.07 -14.71
C LYS A 494 7.21 -33.77 -13.30
N LEU A 495 7.87 -32.63 -13.11
CA LEU A 495 8.35 -32.20 -11.81
C LEU A 495 7.19 -31.98 -10.83
N VAL A 496 6.12 -31.30 -11.28
CA VAL A 496 4.90 -31.11 -10.48
C VAL A 496 4.28 -32.46 -10.06
N LYS A 497 4.25 -33.46 -10.97
CA LYS A 497 3.79 -34.81 -10.63
C LYS A 497 4.68 -35.50 -9.59
N CYS A 498 6.00 -35.32 -9.67
CA CYS A 498 6.92 -35.84 -8.67
C CYS A 498 6.65 -35.23 -7.29
N HIS A 499 6.52 -33.91 -7.20
CA HIS A 499 6.18 -33.25 -5.93
C HIS A 499 4.79 -33.66 -5.41
N ALA A 500 3.82 -33.93 -6.28
CA ALA A 500 2.53 -34.47 -5.85
C ALA A 500 2.66 -35.86 -5.21
N ALA A 501 3.54 -36.71 -5.76
CA ALA A 501 3.83 -38.02 -5.18
C ALA A 501 4.60 -37.92 -3.86
N ILE A 502 5.56 -36.98 -3.75
CA ILE A 502 6.27 -36.67 -2.50
C ILE A 502 5.30 -36.22 -1.42
N ARG A 503 4.38 -35.29 -1.76
CA ARG A 503 3.34 -34.84 -0.85
C ARG A 503 2.46 -36.00 -0.36
N ASN A 504 2.04 -36.88 -1.26
CA ASN A 504 1.28 -38.08 -0.89
C ASN A 504 2.06 -38.97 0.10
N LEU A 505 3.36 -39.16 -0.14
CA LEU A 505 4.25 -39.92 0.74
C LEU A 505 4.38 -39.30 2.14
N ARG A 506 4.31 -37.97 2.24
CA ARG A 506 4.28 -37.26 3.53
C ARG A 506 2.93 -37.42 4.24
N ASP A 507 1.83 -37.17 3.52
CA ASP A 507 0.49 -37.08 4.11
C ASP A 507 -0.11 -38.45 4.46
N ASN A 508 0.21 -39.50 3.69
CA ASN A 508 -0.36 -40.85 3.84
C ASN A 508 0.59 -41.87 4.48
N GLY A 509 1.76 -41.42 4.94
CA GLY A 509 2.75 -42.26 5.60
C GLY A 509 3.81 -42.84 4.65
N PHE A 510 4.98 -43.12 5.23
CA PHE A 510 6.15 -43.55 4.48
C PHE A 510 5.98 -44.91 3.80
N ASN A 511 6.41 -44.99 2.54
CA ASN A 511 6.45 -46.20 1.73
C ASN A 511 7.75 -46.24 0.92
N GLN A 512 8.62 -47.19 1.25
CA GLN A 512 9.94 -47.33 0.62
C GLN A 512 9.88 -47.52 -0.90
N LYS A 513 8.89 -48.26 -1.42
CA LYS A 513 8.77 -48.51 -2.86
C LYS A 513 8.45 -47.22 -3.62
N ILE A 514 7.48 -46.46 -3.11
CA ILE A 514 7.10 -45.16 -3.69
C ILE A 514 8.28 -44.18 -3.59
N TRP A 515 8.98 -44.15 -2.46
CA TRP A 515 10.18 -43.33 -2.28
C TRP A 515 11.23 -43.63 -3.36
N LEU A 516 11.55 -44.91 -3.60
CA LEU A 516 12.53 -45.33 -4.61
C LEU A 516 12.08 -44.99 -6.04
N GLU A 517 10.78 -45.12 -6.34
CA GLU A 517 10.21 -44.74 -7.63
C GLU A 517 10.36 -43.23 -7.89
N ILE A 518 10.07 -42.38 -6.90
CA ILE A 518 10.26 -40.93 -7.01
C ILE A 518 11.76 -40.60 -7.12
N PHE A 519 12.59 -41.18 -6.25
CA PHE A 519 14.04 -40.96 -6.25
C PHE A 519 14.67 -41.31 -7.59
N SER A 520 14.18 -42.34 -8.29
CA SER A 520 14.67 -42.70 -9.62
C SER A 520 14.34 -41.67 -10.73
N GLN A 521 13.31 -40.84 -10.51
CA GLN A 521 12.88 -39.79 -11.45
C GLN A 521 13.60 -38.45 -11.22
N LEU A 522 14.11 -38.21 -10.01
CA LEU A 522 14.87 -37.01 -9.66
C LEU A 522 16.36 -37.22 -9.95
N GLY A 523 16.71 -37.15 -11.24
CA GLY A 523 18.08 -37.25 -11.74
C GLY A 523 18.84 -35.93 -11.71
N LEU A 524 20.12 -35.95 -12.10
CA LEU A 524 21.04 -34.79 -12.07
C LEU A 524 20.88 -33.85 -13.28
N GLU A 525 20.05 -34.21 -14.26
CA GLU A 525 19.89 -33.51 -15.54
C GLU A 525 19.13 -32.18 -15.44
N ASN A 526 18.30 -32.03 -14.40
CA ASN A 526 17.53 -30.82 -14.15
C ASN A 526 17.88 -30.27 -12.77
N ALA A 527 18.30 -29.00 -12.73
CA ALA A 527 18.68 -28.30 -11.51
C ALA A 527 17.56 -28.35 -10.46
N ASP A 528 16.29 -28.25 -10.87
CA ASP A 528 15.12 -28.09 -10.01
C ASP A 528 14.75 -29.33 -9.20
N HIS A 529 15.32 -30.49 -9.55
CA HIS A 529 15.12 -31.72 -8.79
C HIS A 529 15.69 -31.66 -7.37
N TRP A 530 16.56 -30.69 -7.07
CA TRP A 530 17.19 -30.53 -5.76
C TRP A 530 16.16 -30.44 -4.63
N LEU A 531 15.05 -29.70 -4.84
CA LEU A 531 14.04 -29.49 -3.81
C LEU A 531 13.35 -30.82 -3.47
N GLY A 532 12.93 -31.57 -4.49
CA GLY A 532 12.35 -32.90 -4.30
C GLY A 532 13.30 -33.88 -3.61
N LEU A 533 14.60 -33.81 -3.89
CA LEU A 533 15.62 -34.63 -3.23
C LEU A 533 15.80 -34.25 -1.74
N VAL A 534 15.77 -32.96 -1.41
CA VAL A 534 15.74 -32.50 -0.01
C VAL A 534 14.49 -33.01 0.69
N GLU A 535 13.33 -32.95 0.04
CA GLU A 535 12.09 -33.48 0.61
C GLU A 535 12.16 -34.99 0.87
N LEU A 536 12.70 -35.76 -0.08
CA LEU A 536 12.89 -37.20 0.08
C LEU A 536 13.89 -37.54 1.18
N PHE A 537 14.97 -36.75 1.31
CA PHE A 537 15.91 -36.87 2.42
C PHE A 537 15.19 -36.66 3.75
N GLU A 538 14.42 -35.58 3.88
CA GLU A 538 13.67 -35.23 5.08
C GLU A 538 12.71 -36.36 5.51
N ILE A 539 11.95 -36.90 4.54
CA ILE A 539 11.02 -38.01 4.77
C ILE A 539 11.77 -39.25 5.24
N ALA A 540 12.86 -39.64 4.57
CA ALA A 540 13.64 -40.82 4.95
C ALA A 540 14.26 -40.65 6.34
N TRP A 541 14.84 -39.48 6.61
CA TRP A 541 15.45 -39.15 7.90
C TRP A 541 14.44 -39.23 9.05
N ALA A 542 13.25 -38.65 8.90
CA ALA A 542 12.22 -38.65 9.94
C ALA A 542 11.57 -40.03 10.20
N ASN A 543 11.77 -40.99 9.29
CA ASN A 543 11.28 -42.37 9.44
C ASN A 543 12.41 -43.35 9.79
N ASP A 544 13.57 -42.86 10.21
CA ASP A 544 14.75 -43.66 10.58
C ASP A 544 15.27 -44.58 9.45
N GLU A 545 15.03 -44.20 8.19
CA GLU A 545 15.47 -44.95 7.00
C GLU A 545 16.89 -44.53 6.58
N GLU A 546 17.88 -44.94 7.39
CA GLU A 546 19.28 -44.51 7.26
C GLU A 546 19.83 -44.72 5.85
N GLN A 547 19.60 -45.90 5.25
CA GLN A 547 20.10 -46.22 3.91
C GLN A 547 19.52 -45.31 2.81
N LEU A 548 18.26 -44.90 2.92
CA LEU A 548 17.61 -44.04 1.92
C LEU A 548 18.00 -42.58 2.12
N SER A 549 18.08 -42.13 3.38
CA SER A 549 18.55 -40.78 3.72
C SER A 549 19.99 -40.57 3.24
N THR A 550 20.89 -41.55 3.43
CA THR A 550 22.26 -41.47 2.90
C THR A 550 22.30 -41.42 1.37
N GLN A 551 21.43 -42.18 0.68
CA GLN A 551 21.34 -42.13 -0.78
C GLN A 551 20.91 -40.75 -1.30
N ALA A 552 19.90 -40.15 -0.66
CA ALA A 552 19.45 -38.81 -1.01
C ALA A 552 20.52 -37.75 -0.72
N GLU A 553 21.18 -37.82 0.45
CA GLU A 553 22.27 -36.91 0.82
C GLU A 553 23.44 -37.01 -0.17
N GLN A 554 23.84 -38.22 -0.58
CA GLN A 554 24.90 -38.40 -1.57
C GLN A 554 24.55 -37.76 -2.92
N ARG A 555 23.32 -37.96 -3.41
CA ARG A 555 22.89 -37.34 -4.67
C ARG A 555 22.81 -35.82 -4.55
N LEU A 556 22.40 -35.30 -3.40
CA LEU A 556 22.43 -33.86 -3.12
C LEU A 556 23.84 -33.30 -3.14
N LEU A 557 24.84 -34.01 -2.61
CA LEU A 557 26.26 -33.62 -2.71
C LEU A 557 26.78 -33.64 -4.16
N GLU A 558 26.31 -34.57 -4.99
CA GLU A 558 26.59 -34.58 -6.43
C GLU A 558 25.95 -33.36 -7.12
N PHE A 559 24.70 -33.02 -6.76
CA PHE A 559 24.02 -31.80 -7.20
C PHE A 559 24.82 -30.54 -6.87
N ILE A 560 25.37 -30.42 -5.66
CA ILE A 560 26.22 -29.29 -5.26
C ILE A 560 27.45 -29.16 -6.15
N THR A 561 28.00 -30.28 -6.62
CA THR A 561 29.17 -30.27 -7.49
C THR A 561 28.81 -29.78 -8.90
N LEU A 562 27.62 -30.14 -9.40
CA LEU A 562 27.13 -29.76 -10.73
C LEU A 562 26.52 -28.35 -10.76
N TYR A 563 25.86 -27.95 -9.69
CA TYR A 563 25.16 -26.68 -9.50
C TYR A 563 25.64 -25.99 -8.20
N PRO A 564 26.85 -25.41 -8.19
CA PRO A 564 27.45 -24.83 -6.98
C PRO A 564 26.62 -23.71 -6.33
N ASN A 565 25.78 -23.02 -7.10
CA ASN A 565 24.85 -21.99 -6.62
C ASN A 565 23.79 -22.55 -5.65
N LEU A 566 23.42 -23.84 -5.77
CA LEU A 566 22.44 -24.48 -4.89
C LEU A 566 23.02 -24.95 -3.56
N LYS A 567 24.35 -24.85 -3.37
CA LYS A 567 25.05 -25.35 -2.19
C LYS A 567 24.44 -24.88 -0.88
N LYS A 568 24.16 -23.58 -0.78
CA LYS A 568 23.61 -22.98 0.43
C LYS A 568 22.23 -23.58 0.74
N LEU A 569 21.32 -23.54 -0.23
CA LEU A 569 19.97 -24.08 -0.11
C LEU A 569 19.98 -25.57 0.28
N ILE A 570 20.74 -26.40 -0.42
CA ILE A 570 20.80 -27.83 -0.13
C ILE A 570 21.34 -28.09 1.29
N CYS A 571 22.44 -27.45 1.67
CA CYS A 571 23.00 -27.60 3.01
C CYS A 571 22.04 -27.15 4.12
N ASP A 572 21.36 -26.01 3.91
CA ASP A 572 20.37 -25.47 4.84
C ASP A 572 19.15 -26.40 4.96
N GLY A 573 18.69 -26.97 3.83
CA GLY A 573 17.64 -27.99 3.79
C GLY A 573 18.00 -29.25 4.60
N LEU A 574 19.19 -29.80 4.37
CA LEU A 574 19.71 -30.96 5.11
C LEU A 574 19.86 -30.67 6.60
N ARG A 575 20.36 -29.50 6.96
CA ARG A 575 20.52 -29.06 8.36
C ARG A 575 19.16 -29.00 9.05
N VAL A 576 18.20 -28.27 8.49
CA VAL A 576 16.85 -28.12 9.06
C VAL A 576 16.13 -29.46 9.14
N ALA A 577 16.30 -30.36 8.15
CA ALA A 577 15.75 -31.71 8.22
C ALA A 577 16.29 -32.54 9.40
N LYS A 578 17.57 -32.33 9.78
CA LYS A 578 18.21 -33.02 10.91
C LYS A 578 17.88 -32.39 12.27
N GLU A 579 17.72 -31.08 12.32
CA GLU A 579 17.52 -30.30 13.55
C GLU A 579 16.04 -30.13 13.94
N GLU A 580 15.12 -30.09 12.97
CA GLU A 580 13.70 -29.84 13.19
C GLU A 580 12.85 -31.06 12.80
N ALA A 581 11.91 -31.44 13.68
CA ALA A 581 10.99 -32.53 13.39
C ALA A 581 10.14 -32.26 12.12
N LEU A 582 9.79 -33.31 11.39
CA LEU A 582 8.99 -33.23 10.17
C LEU A 582 7.60 -32.60 10.40
N ASN A 583 7.06 -32.74 11.62
CA ASN A 583 5.66 -32.45 11.97
C ASN A 583 5.47 -31.36 13.04
N ASN A 584 6.42 -30.44 13.22
CA ASN A 584 6.21 -29.34 14.17
C ASN A 584 5.19 -28.31 13.62
N HIS A 585 3.96 -28.43 14.15
CA HIS A 585 2.84 -27.47 14.24
C HIS A 585 1.98 -27.17 12.99
#